data_AF-M7YE28-F1
#
_entry.id   AF-M7YE28-F1
#
_cell.length_a   1.000
_cell.length_b   1.000
_cell.length_c   1.000
_cell.angle_alpha   90.00
_cell.angle_beta   90.00
_cell.angle_gamma   90.00
#
_symmetry.space_group_name_H-M   'P 1'
#
loop_
_entity.id
_entity.type
_entity.pdbx_description
1 polymer ?
#
loop_
_entity_poly.entity_id
_entity_poly.type
_entity_poly.pdbx_seq_one_letter_code
_entity_poly.pdbx_strand_id
1 'polypeptide(L)'
;MYVFESVSILINGFYIYVLLQKGDFIRRTFSKKAISTILWIFFALFVLNTLGNLVAATNFEKGFAVLTLVNAVLLWIINRARE
;
A
#
# COMPACT_ATOMS: atom_id res chain seq x y z
N MET A 1 -20.17 0.30 -8.40
CA MET A 1 -19.63 1.60 -7.94
C MET A 1 -19.35 1.52 -6.44
N TYR A 2 -20.38 1.57 -5.58
CA TYR A 2 -20.22 1.53 -4.12
C TYR A 2 -19.43 0.33 -3.55
N VAL A 3 -19.58 -0.87 -4.12
CA VAL A 3 -18.83 -2.05 -3.65
C VAL A 3 -17.33 -1.88 -3.89
N PHE A 4 -16.93 -1.36 -5.06
CA PHE A 4 -15.52 -1.14 -5.39
C PHE A 4 -14.92 -0.02 -4.53
N GLU A 5 -15.68 1.05 -4.26
CA GLU A 5 -15.25 2.13 -3.37
C GLU A 5 -15.08 1.64 -1.94
N SER A 6 -16.06 0.93 -1.38
CA SER A 6 -16.00 0.38 -0.02
C SER A 6 -14.84 -0.61 0.16
N VAL A 7 -14.61 -1.49 -0.82
CA VAL A 7 -13.48 -2.42 -0.79
C VAL A 7 -12.15 -1.66 -0.83
N SER A 8 -12.04 -0.62 -1.66
CA SER A 8 -10.83 0.20 -1.76
C SER A 8 -10.52 0.93 -0.46
N ILE A 9 -11.56 1.49 0.20
CA ILE A 9 -11.42 2.14 1.51
C ILE A 9 -10.97 1.14 2.57
N LEU A 10 -11.56 -0.06 2.60
CA LEU A 10 -11.21 -1.10 3.57
C LEU A 10 -9.76 -1.57 3.39
N ILE A 11 -9.33 -1.81 2.14
CA ILE A 11 -7.95 -2.22 1.82
C ILE A 11 -6.95 -1.14 2.23
N ASN A 12 -7.23 0.14 1.93
CA ASN A 12 -6.36 1.25 2.33
C ASN A 12 -6.36 1.47 3.85
N GLY A 13 -7.50 1.29 4.52
CA GLY A 13 -7.58 1.34 5.98
C GLY A 13 -6.73 0.25 6.62
N PHE A 14 -6.79 -0.99 6.10
CA PHE A 14 -5.94 -2.09 6.53
C PHE A 14 -4.45 -1.82 6.26
N TYR A 15 -4.12 -1.25 5.10
CA TYR A 15 -2.76 -0.81 4.78
C TYR A 15 -2.20 0.14 5.84
N ILE A 16 -2.92 1.22 6.14
CA ILE A 16 -2.51 2.21 7.14
C ILE A 16 -2.37 1.57 8.52
N TYR A 17 -3.31 0.72 8.92
CA TYR A 17 -3.26 0.01 10.20
C TYR A 17 -2.00 -0.86 10.35
N VAL A 18 -1.60 -1.59 9.30
CA VAL A 18 -0.37 -2.40 9.32
C VAL A 18 0.87 -1.51 9.30
N LEU A 19 0.86 -0.40 8.56
CA LEU A 19 1.95 0.57 8.52
C LEU A 19 2.20 1.21 9.90
N LEU A 20 1.14 1.58 10.62
CA LEU A 20 1.23 2.13 11.96
C LEU A 20 1.85 1.14 12.97
N GLN A 21 1.57 -0.16 12.82
CA GLN A 21 2.21 -1.19 13.65
C GLN A 21 3.70 -1.36 13.33
N LYS A 22 4.10 -1.17 12.06
CA LYS A 22 5.51 -1.24 11.64
C LYS A 22 6.33 -0.09 12.23
N GLY A 23 5.74 1.09 12.36
CA GLY A 23 6.36 2.26 12.98
C GLY A 23 6.19 2.34 14.51
N ASP A 24 5.66 1.29 15.16
CA ASP A 24 5.38 1.26 16.60
C ASP A 24 4.49 2.42 17.11
N PHE A 25 3.70 3.05 16.23
CA PHE A 25 2.75 4.12 16.59
C PHE A 25 1.51 3.58 17.32
N ILE A 26 1.18 2.31 17.10
CA ILE A 26 0.08 1.61 17.76
C ILE A 26 0.54 0.26 18.31
N ARG A 27 -0.23 -0.31 19.23
CA ARG A 27 0.07 -1.64 19.80
C ARG A 27 0.21 -2.67 18.69
N ARG A 28 1.32 -3.41 18.72
CA ARG A 28 1.63 -4.44 17.74
C ARG A 28 0.73 -5.65 17.97
N THR A 29 -0.16 -5.91 17.02
CA THR A 29 -1.06 -7.07 17.01
C THR A 29 -0.44 -8.24 16.25
N PHE A 30 0.32 -7.95 15.19
CA PHE A 30 1.01 -8.96 14.39
C PHE A 30 2.49 -9.10 14.76
N SER A 31 3.09 -10.25 14.45
CA SER A 31 4.55 -10.42 14.61
C SER A 31 5.32 -9.53 13.63
N LYS A 32 6.55 -9.13 13.98
CA LYS A 32 7.41 -8.32 13.09
C LYS A 32 7.54 -8.91 11.68
N LYS A 33 7.69 -10.24 11.60
CA LYS A 33 7.73 -10.98 10.32
C LYS A 33 6.43 -10.85 9.55
N ALA A 34 5.28 -11.05 10.20
CA ALA A 34 3.98 -10.95 9.55
C ALA A 34 3.71 -9.53 9.03
N ILE A 35 4.03 -8.50 9.80
CA ILE A 35 3.90 -7.08 9.36
C ILE A 35 4.72 -6.86 8.09
N SER A 36 5.99 -7.26 8.08
CA SER A 36 6.84 -7.09 6.90
C SER A 36 6.31 -7.85 5.67
N THR A 37 5.85 -9.09 5.85
CA THR A 37 5.23 -9.87 4.76
C THR A 37 3.97 -9.19 4.22
N ILE A 38 3.09 -8.69 5.09
CA ILE A 38 1.86 -7.99 4.66
C ILE A 38 2.21 -6.71 3.90
N LEU A 39 3.17 -5.93 4.38
CA LEU A 39 3.62 -4.72 3.68
C LEU A 39 4.28 -5.05 2.33
N TRP A 40 4.95 -6.19 2.19
CA TRP A 40 5.45 -6.67 0.89
C TRP A 40 4.33 -7.03 -0.10
N ILE A 41 3.22 -7.59 0.40
CA ILE A 41 2.02 -7.82 -0.42
C ILE A 41 1.45 -6.48 -0.88
N PHE A 42 1.35 -5.49 0.02
CA PHE A 42 0.94 -4.14 -0.35
C PHE A 42 1.88 -3.48 -1.35
N PHE A 43 3.19 -3.67 -1.21
CA PHE A 43 4.16 -3.20 -2.19
C PHE A 43 3.85 -3.75 -3.59
N ALA A 44 3.66 -5.07 -3.72
CA ALA A 44 3.31 -5.69 -5.00
C ALA A 44 1.97 -5.16 -5.54
N LEU A 45 0.97 -4.97 -4.67
CA LEU A 45 -0.31 -4.36 -5.04
C LEU A 45 -0.13 -2.95 -5.58
N PHE A 46 0.66 -2.08 -4.95
CA PHE A 46 0.90 -0.71 -5.42
C PHE A 46 1.71 -0.67 -6.72
N VAL A 47 2.66 -1.59 -6.92
CA VAL A 47 3.37 -1.73 -8.22
C VAL A 47 2.39 -2.10 -9.32
N LEU A 48 1.53 -3.11 -9.08
CA LEU A 48 0.50 -3.49 -10.04
C LEU A 48 -0.48 -2.35 -10.32
N ASN A 49 -0.88 -1.61 -9.28
CA ASN A 49 -1.75 -0.44 -9.40
C ASN A 49 -1.09 0.68 -10.22
N THR A 50 0.22 0.89 -10.05
CA THR A 50 1.00 1.84 -10.85
C THR A 50 0.96 1.47 -12.33
N LEU A 51 1.19 0.20 -12.66
CA LEU A 51 1.14 -0.29 -14.03
C LEU A 51 -0.26 -0.13 -14.63
N GLY A 52 -1.32 -0.48 -13.87
CA GLY A 52 -2.71 -0.28 -14.30
C GLY A 52 -3.04 1.20 -14.57
N ASN A 53 -2.64 2.09 -13.67
CA ASN A 53 -2.89 3.52 -13.78
C ASN A 53 -2.09 4.17 -14.93
N LEU A 54 -0.89 3.68 -15.26
CA LEU A 54 -0.12 4.16 -16.42
C LEU A 54 -0.78 3.81 -17.76
N VAL A 55 -1.47 2.66 -17.82
CA VAL A 55 -2.17 2.17 -19.02
C VAL A 55 -3.59 2.75 -19.12
N ALA A 56 -4.07 3.47 -18.09
CA ALA A 56 -5.41 4.04 -18.07
C ALA A 56 -5.64 5.07 -19.19
N ALA A 57 -6.91 5.21 -19.61
CA ALA A 57 -7.28 6.08 -20.73
C ALA A 57 -7.26 7.56 -20.35
N THR A 58 -7.56 7.91 -19.10
CA THR A 58 -7.69 9.29 -18.66
C THR A 58 -6.44 9.83 -17.97
N ASN A 59 -6.18 11.13 -18.13
CA ASN A 59 -5.07 11.79 -17.43
C ASN A 59 -5.25 11.81 -15.91
N PHE A 60 -6.50 11.77 -15.43
CA PHE A 60 -6.81 11.71 -14.00
C PHE A 60 -6.36 10.37 -13.39
N GLU A 61 -6.70 9.25 -14.04
CA GLU A 61 -6.24 7.92 -13.61
C GLU A 61 -4.72 7.78 -13.73
N LYS A 62 -4.10 8.33 -14.77
CA LYS A 62 -2.63 8.39 -14.88
C LYS A 62 -1.99 9.17 -13.73
N GLY A 63 -2.66 10.20 -13.20
CA GLY A 63 -2.22 10.90 -11.99
C GLY A 63 -2.10 9.98 -10.77
N PHE A 64 -3.00 9.00 -10.63
CA PHE A 64 -2.91 7.99 -9.56
C PHE A 64 -1.71 7.06 -9.70
N ALA A 65 -1.12 6.92 -10.90
CA ALA A 65 0.13 6.18 -11.07
C ALA A 65 1.26 6.79 -10.24
N VAL A 66 1.35 8.12 -10.18
CA VAL A 66 2.37 8.81 -9.36
C VAL A 66 2.15 8.53 -7.87
N LEU A 67 0.91 8.61 -7.39
CA LEU A 67 0.58 8.35 -5.99
C LEU A 67 0.90 6.90 -5.59
N THR A 68 0.53 5.94 -6.44
CA THR A 68 0.78 4.52 -6.18
C THR A 68 2.25 4.15 -6.30
N LEU A 69 2.99 4.79 -7.22
CA LEU A 69 4.45 4.65 -7.32
C LEU A 69 5.17 5.17 -6.07
N VAL A 70 4.78 6.34 -5.56
CA VAL A 70 5.36 6.89 -4.31
C VAL A 70 5.14 5.92 -3.15
N ASN A 71 3.92 5.38 -2.99
CA ASN A 71 3.63 4.39 -1.96
C ASN A 71 4.46 3.11 -2.13
N ALA A 72 4.62 2.61 -3.36
CA ALA A 72 5.48 1.46 -3.63
C ALA A 72 6.94 1.73 -3.23
N VAL A 73 7.50 2.87 -3.61
CA VAL A 73 8.89 3.23 -3.26
C VAL A 73 9.07 3.35 -1.73
N LEU A 74 8.13 4.01 -1.04
CA LEU A 74 8.17 4.13 0.42
C LEU A 74 8.10 2.76 1.11
N LEU A 75 7.21 1.87 0.65
CA LEU A 75 7.10 0.52 1.20
C LEU A 75 8.37 -0.30 0.98
N TRP A 76 8.98 -0.17 -0.20
CA TRP A 76 10.27 -0.81 -0.48
C TRP A 76 11.35 -0.37 0.51
N ILE A 77 11.41 0.93 0.80
CA ILE A 77 12.37 1.49 1.76
C ILE A 77 12.07 0.97 3.17
N ILE A 78 10.82 1.08 3.63
CA ILE A 78 10.41 0.68 4.99
C ILE A 78 10.62 -0.81 5.23
N ASN A 79 10.35 -1.67 4.24
CA ASN A 79 10.53 -3.11 4.38
C ASN A 79 12.00 -3.55 4.33
N ARG A 80 12.86 -2.81 3.62
CA ARG A 80 14.31 -3.08 3.59
C ARG A 80 15.08 -2.47 4.74
N ALA A 81 14.56 -1.38 5.34
CA ALA A 81 15.03 -0.87 6.61
C ALA A 81 14.76 -1.94 7.68
N ARG A 82 15.71 -2.87 7.83
CA ARG A 82 15.69 -3.86 8.91
C ARG A 82 15.70 -3.10 10.22
N GLU A 83 14.67 -3.35 11.04
CA GLU A 83 14.72 -3.11 12.49
C GLU A 83 15.68 -4.09 13.15
#